data_AF-W6URH7-F1
#
_entry.id   AF-W6URH7-F1
#
_cell.length_a   1.000
_cell.length_b   1.000
_cell.length_c   1.000
_cell.angle_alpha   90.00
_cell.angle_beta   90.00
_cell.angle_gamma   90.00
#
_symmetry.space_group_name_H-M   'P 1'
#
loop_
_entity.id
_entity.type
_entity.pdbx_description
1 polymer ?
#
loop_
_entity_poly.entity_id
_entity_poly.type
_entity_poly.pdbx_seq_one_letter_code
_entity_poly.pdbx_strand_id
1 'polypeptide(L)'
;MESPCFFASSVATKVILEGLESSMDFGKFLFEQSTAMDEPPAQMTELDQIKYKMNAVTDESLDATRRMMAMCEEQLDRINEGMDQINEDMKDAEKNLDDLNKCCGLCVLPWNKRKGKSDFAKQLKDEDGFGGGDGPRIIVDQNGMGPTGGYITRITNDAREDEMDQNMQEVAGMIGNLRNMAIDMGSEITQQNTQVERIHLKAKANADRIKKANEQASKLLK
;
A
#
# COMPACT_ATOMS: atom_id res chain seq x y z
N MET A 1 -85.98 36.29 9.62
CA MET A 1 -85.24 37.02 8.57
C MET A 1 -83.94 37.47 9.20
N GLU A 2 -82.90 36.64 9.14
CA GLU A 2 -81.57 37.05 9.60
C GLU A 2 -81.03 38.11 8.64
N SER A 3 -80.64 39.25 9.19
CA SER A 3 -80.22 40.42 8.40
C SER A 3 -78.92 40.11 7.63
N PRO A 4 -78.84 40.40 6.33
CA PRO A 4 -77.68 40.08 5.48
C PRO A 4 -76.35 40.69 5.96
N CYS A 5 -76.41 41.75 6.78
CA CYS A 5 -75.23 42.38 7.38
C CYS A 5 -74.49 41.49 8.39
N PHE A 6 -75.19 40.63 9.15
CA PHE A 6 -74.54 39.74 10.12
C PHE A 6 -73.78 38.60 9.43
N PHE A 7 -74.32 38.09 8.32
CA PHE A 7 -73.68 37.03 7.55
C PHE A 7 -72.40 37.52 6.87
N ALA A 8 -72.43 38.74 6.29
CA ALA A 8 -71.25 39.35 5.68
C ALA A 8 -70.12 39.62 6.69
N SER A 9 -70.45 40.07 7.91
CA SER A 9 -69.45 40.31 8.97
C SER A 9 -68.83 39.00 9.48
N SER A 10 -69.62 37.94 9.65
CA SER A 10 -69.13 36.63 10.08
C SER A 10 -68.20 35.99 9.04
N VAL A 11 -68.57 36.05 7.76
CA VAL A 11 -67.75 35.53 6.66
C VAL A 11 -66.45 36.32 6.50
N ALA A 12 -66.50 37.66 6.60
CA ALA A 12 -65.30 38.49 6.54
C ALA A 12 -64.33 38.18 7.68
N THR A 13 -64.83 37.98 8.90
CA THR A 13 -63.99 37.63 10.06
C THR A 13 -63.34 36.26 9.88
N LYS A 14 -64.07 35.30 9.31
CA LYS A 14 -63.55 33.95 9.05
C LYS A 14 -62.45 33.94 7.98
N VAL A 15 -62.63 34.69 6.89
CA VAL A 15 -61.61 34.83 5.84
C VAL A 15 -60.34 35.50 6.36
N ILE A 16 -60.47 36.49 7.24
CA ILE A 16 -59.33 37.16 7.88
C ILE A 16 -58.57 36.19 8.81
N LEU A 17 -59.29 35.40 9.61
CA LEU A 17 -58.67 34.42 10.51
C LEU A 17 -57.92 33.32 9.74
N GLU A 18 -58.55 32.75 8.69
CA GLU A 18 -57.92 31.74 7.84
C GLU A 18 -56.68 32.31 7.10
N GLY A 19 -56.73 33.58 6.67
CA GLY A 19 -55.58 34.27 6.07
C GLY A 19 -54.43 34.52 7.04
N LEU A 20 -54.74 34.83 8.31
CA LEU A 20 -53.73 35.01 9.36
C LEU A 20 -53.08 33.68 9.75
N GLU A 21 -53.83 32.59 9.86
CA GLU A 21 -53.28 31.25 10.10
C GLU A 21 -52.34 30.82 8.97
N SER A 22 -52.75 31.00 7.71
CA SER A 22 -51.91 30.68 6.55
C SER A 22 -50.64 31.55 6.49
N SER A 23 -50.71 32.82 6.91
CA SER A 23 -49.54 33.69 7.01
C SER A 23 -48.58 33.28 8.15
N MET A 24 -49.11 32.77 9.28
CA MET A 24 -48.26 32.24 10.35
C MET A 24 -47.61 30.92 9.96
N ASP A 25 -48.32 30.04 9.25
CA ASP A 25 -47.76 28.80 8.73
C ASP A 25 -46.69 29.06 7.67
N PHE A 26 -46.90 30.05 6.80
CA PHE A 26 -45.87 30.49 5.86
C PHE A 26 -44.68 31.12 6.58
N GLY A 27 -44.92 31.90 7.63
CA GLY A 27 -43.87 32.45 8.50
C GLY A 27 -43.08 31.35 9.21
N LYS A 28 -43.75 30.31 9.71
CA LYS A 28 -43.15 29.14 10.33
C LYS A 28 -42.37 28.33 9.31
N PHE A 29 -42.89 28.13 8.10
CA PHE A 29 -42.19 27.49 7.00
C PHE A 29 -40.92 28.24 6.58
N LEU A 30 -40.98 29.58 6.48
CA LEU A 30 -39.80 30.40 6.18
C LEU A 30 -38.78 30.40 7.34
N PHE A 31 -39.25 30.38 8.59
CA PHE A 31 -38.38 30.26 9.77
C PHE A 31 -37.70 28.88 9.80
N GLU A 32 -38.45 27.81 9.54
CA GLU A 32 -38.00 26.42 9.54
C GLU A 32 -37.05 26.13 8.36
N GLN A 33 -37.25 26.78 7.21
CA GLN A 33 -36.32 26.77 6.08
C GLN A 33 -35.06 27.63 6.33
N SER A 34 -35.18 28.74 7.09
CA SER A 34 -34.04 29.57 7.48
C SER A 34 -33.15 28.91 8.54
N THR A 35 -33.69 28.03 9.39
CA THR A 35 -32.91 27.31 10.42
C THR A 35 -32.25 26.04 9.89
N ALA A 36 -32.48 25.67 8.63
CA ALA A 36 -31.99 24.42 8.04
C ALA A 36 -30.64 24.54 7.31
N MET A 37 -29.99 25.71 7.29
CA MET A 37 -28.77 25.96 6.50
C MET A 37 -27.68 26.76 7.23
N ASP A 38 -27.48 26.52 8.52
CA ASP A 38 -26.31 27.08 9.22
C ASP A 38 -25.65 26.06 10.17
N GLU A 39 -25.56 24.81 9.73
CA GLU A 39 -24.56 23.89 10.29
C GLU A 39 -23.23 24.20 9.59
N PRO A 40 -22.26 24.84 10.25
CA PRO A 40 -20.97 25.12 9.65
C PRO A 40 -20.36 23.79 9.19
N PRO A 41 -19.66 23.75 8.03
CA PRO A 41 -19.04 22.51 7.56
C PRO A 41 -18.22 21.95 8.71
N ALA A 42 -18.52 20.70 9.10
CA ALA A 42 -17.89 20.03 10.23
C ALA A 42 -16.39 20.31 10.17
N GLN A 43 -15.93 21.25 11.01
CA GLN A 43 -14.51 21.51 11.14
C GLN A 43 -13.97 20.20 11.68
N MET A 44 -13.16 19.50 10.87
CA MET A 44 -12.52 18.27 11.30
C MET A 44 -11.98 18.52 12.70
N THR A 45 -12.51 17.77 13.65
CA THR A 45 -12.08 17.91 15.04
C THR A 45 -10.57 17.75 15.09
N GLU A 46 -9.88 18.38 16.04
CA GLU A 46 -8.43 18.21 16.16
C GLU A 46 -8.05 16.72 16.23
N LEU A 47 -8.91 15.94 16.87
CA LEU A 47 -8.86 14.47 16.95
C LEU A 47 -8.91 13.81 15.56
N ASP A 48 -9.86 14.18 14.71
CA ASP A 48 -9.98 13.63 13.36
C ASP A 48 -8.83 14.08 12.45
N GLN A 49 -8.32 15.29 12.66
CA GLN A 49 -7.14 15.76 11.96
C GLN A 49 -5.89 14.95 12.35
N ILE A 50 -5.74 14.60 13.62
CA ILE A 50 -4.63 13.76 14.09
C ILE A 50 -4.73 12.36 13.50
N LYS A 51 -5.92 11.73 13.53
CA LYS A 51 -6.16 10.42 12.91
C LYS A 51 -5.83 10.43 11.42
N TYR A 52 -6.29 11.46 10.70
CA TYR A 52 -6.04 11.59 9.26
C TYR A 52 -4.55 11.71 8.94
N LYS A 53 -3.83 12.59 9.65
CA LYS A 53 -2.39 12.77 9.46
C LYS A 53 -1.60 11.50 9.76
N MET A 54 -1.96 10.78 10.82
CA MET A 54 -1.28 9.55 11.22
C MET A 54 -1.41 8.44 10.17
N ASN A 55 -2.61 8.25 9.63
CA ASN A 55 -2.86 7.29 8.55
C ASN A 55 -2.11 7.71 7.29
N ALA A 56 -2.21 8.98 6.89
CA ALA A 56 -1.58 9.49 5.68
C ALA A 56 -0.06 9.31 5.69
N VAL A 57 0.61 9.65 6.81
CA VAL A 57 2.07 9.48 6.94
C VAL A 57 2.47 8.01 6.92
N THR A 58 1.68 7.13 7.53
CA THR A 58 1.93 5.69 7.54
C THR A 58 1.86 5.11 6.12
N ASP A 59 0.78 5.42 5.40
CA ASP A 59 0.57 4.93 4.03
C ASP A 59 1.64 5.47 3.08
N GLU A 60 1.96 6.75 3.16
CA GLU A 60 3.00 7.36 2.33
C GLU A 60 4.38 6.74 2.58
N SER A 61 4.72 6.48 3.85
CA SER A 61 6.00 5.87 4.22
C SER A 61 6.15 4.44 3.68
N LEU A 62 5.08 3.64 3.76
CA LEU A 62 5.07 2.27 3.27
C LEU A 62 5.10 2.22 1.74
N ASP A 63 4.33 3.09 1.07
CA ASP A 63 4.29 3.15 -0.39
C ASP A 63 5.61 3.65 -0.98
N ALA A 64 6.27 4.63 -0.36
CA ALA A 64 7.61 5.06 -0.76
C ALA A 64 8.61 3.90 -0.72
N THR A 65 8.54 3.06 0.32
CA THR A 65 9.43 1.90 0.48
C THR A 65 9.14 0.82 -0.57
N ARG A 66 7.85 0.52 -0.84
CA ARG A 66 7.44 -0.39 -1.93
C ARG A 66 7.99 0.05 -3.28
N ARG A 67 7.83 1.33 -3.64
CA ARG A 67 8.33 1.89 -4.90
C ARG A 67 9.84 1.76 -5.02
N MET A 68 10.58 2.03 -3.94
CA MET A 68 12.04 1.92 -3.93
C MET A 68 12.50 0.48 -4.17
N MET A 69 11.89 -0.51 -3.51
CA MET A 69 12.26 -1.92 -3.71
C MET A 69 11.93 -2.41 -5.12
N ALA A 70 10.76 -2.04 -5.64
CA ALA A 70 10.38 -2.38 -7.02
C ALA A 70 11.39 -1.86 -8.04
N MET A 71 11.78 -0.57 -7.91
CA MET A 71 12.80 0.02 -8.77
C MET A 71 14.14 -0.72 -8.64
N CYS A 72 14.53 -1.13 -7.43
CA CYS A 72 15.78 -1.86 -7.20
C CYS A 72 15.75 -3.26 -7.85
N GLU A 73 14.65 -3.99 -7.73
CA GLU A 73 14.47 -5.29 -8.40
C GLU A 73 14.60 -5.15 -9.91
N GLU A 74 13.90 -4.18 -10.52
CA GLU A 74 13.97 -3.95 -11.96
C GLU A 74 15.38 -3.57 -12.43
N GLN A 75 16.11 -2.75 -11.66
CA GLN A 75 17.49 -2.40 -12.00
C GLN A 75 18.39 -3.65 -12.01
N LEU A 76 18.23 -4.55 -11.03
CA LEU A 76 19.00 -5.79 -10.97
C LEU A 76 18.64 -6.75 -12.10
N ASP A 77 17.39 -6.79 -12.51
CA ASP A 77 16.95 -7.63 -13.64
C ASP A 77 17.49 -7.08 -14.96
N ARG A 78 17.47 -5.75 -15.19
CA ARG A 78 18.15 -5.13 -16.35
C ARG A 78 19.64 -5.39 -16.39
N ILE A 79 20.32 -5.36 -15.24
CA ILE A 79 21.74 -5.70 -15.15
C ILE A 79 21.97 -7.16 -15.55
N ASN A 80 21.11 -8.08 -15.12
CA ASN A 80 21.24 -9.49 -15.51
C ASN A 80 21.11 -9.69 -17.02
N GLU A 81 20.10 -9.08 -17.64
CA GLU A 81 19.91 -9.12 -19.09
C GLU A 81 21.12 -8.55 -19.83
N GLY A 82 21.64 -7.39 -19.39
CA GLY A 82 22.84 -6.79 -19.98
C GLY A 82 24.08 -7.67 -19.84
N MET A 83 24.21 -8.41 -18.73
CA MET A 83 25.32 -9.33 -18.51
C MET A 83 25.21 -10.59 -19.36
N ASP A 84 23.99 -11.07 -19.63
CA ASP A 84 23.78 -12.18 -20.57
C ASP A 84 24.15 -11.77 -21.99
N GLN A 85 23.76 -10.57 -22.41
CA GLN A 85 24.18 -10.00 -23.70
C GLN A 85 25.71 -9.89 -23.81
N ILE A 86 26.38 -9.34 -22.78
CA ILE A 86 27.86 -9.24 -22.77
C ILE A 86 28.50 -10.62 -22.92
N ASN A 87 27.95 -11.64 -22.26
CA ASN A 87 28.50 -12.99 -22.34
C ASN A 87 28.30 -13.62 -23.72
N GLU A 88 27.18 -13.33 -24.41
CA GLU A 88 26.98 -13.73 -25.81
C GLU A 88 27.96 -12.98 -26.73
N ASP A 89 28.08 -11.67 -26.58
CA ASP A 89 29.00 -10.84 -27.36
C ASP A 89 30.46 -11.30 -27.20
N MET A 90 30.87 -11.67 -25.99
CA MET A 90 32.20 -12.21 -25.72
C MET A 90 32.45 -13.53 -26.45
N LYS A 91 31.47 -14.43 -26.49
CA LYS A 91 31.58 -15.70 -27.23
C LYS A 91 31.65 -15.47 -28.74
N ASP A 92 30.89 -14.51 -29.25
CA ASP A 92 30.91 -14.20 -30.68
C ASP A 92 32.19 -13.47 -31.09
N ALA A 93 32.74 -12.61 -30.22
CA ALA A 93 34.07 -12.04 -30.41
C ALA A 93 35.16 -13.13 -30.46
N GLU A 94 35.11 -14.13 -29.57
CA GLU A 94 36.03 -15.29 -29.60
C GLU A 94 35.93 -16.07 -30.93
N LYS A 95 34.72 -16.38 -31.40
CA LYS A 95 34.53 -17.06 -32.70
C LYS A 95 35.07 -16.24 -33.87
N ASN A 96 34.83 -14.93 -33.87
CA ASN A 96 35.30 -14.06 -34.94
C ASN A 96 36.84 -14.00 -34.98
N LEU A 97 37.50 -13.99 -33.80
CA LEU A 97 38.96 -14.09 -33.72
C LEU A 97 39.47 -15.46 -34.21
N ASP A 98 38.80 -16.55 -33.84
CA ASP A 98 39.14 -17.90 -34.33
C ASP A 98 38.96 -18.04 -35.85
N ASP A 99 37.92 -17.42 -36.41
CA ASP A 99 37.65 -17.47 -37.84
C ASP A 99 38.62 -16.58 -38.62
N LEU A 100 39.06 -15.45 -38.06
CA LEU A 100 40.18 -14.67 -38.62
C LEU A 100 41.50 -15.46 -38.59
N ASN A 101 41.76 -16.21 -37.52
CA ASN A 101 42.91 -17.11 -37.43
C ASN A 101 42.86 -18.21 -38.52
N LYS A 102 41.68 -18.77 -38.80
CA LYS A 102 41.49 -19.75 -39.90
C LYS A 102 41.52 -19.11 -41.30
N CYS A 103 41.12 -17.85 -41.44
CA CYS A 103 41.12 -17.10 -42.70
C CYS A 103 42.54 -16.65 -43.11
N CYS A 104 43.54 -16.75 -42.23
CA CYS A 104 44.97 -16.65 -42.61
C CYS A 104 45.51 -17.92 -43.33
N GLY A 105 44.64 -18.64 -44.05
CA GLY A 105 44.94 -19.82 -44.85
C GLY A 105 45.67 -19.57 -46.19
N LEU A 106 46.45 -18.49 -46.29
CA LEU A 106 47.50 -18.34 -47.31
C LEU A 106 48.91 -18.44 -46.70
N CYS A 107 49.03 -18.91 -45.46
CA CYS A 107 50.26 -19.54 -44.99
C CYS A 107 50.12 -21.06 -45.19
N VAL A 108 50.62 -21.55 -46.32
CA VAL A 108 50.68 -22.98 -46.66
C VAL A 108 51.48 -23.72 -45.60
N LEU A 109 50.87 -24.68 -44.88
CA LEU A 109 51.56 -25.89 -44.43
C LEU A 109 50.59 -27.10 -44.40
N PRO A 110 50.97 -28.25 -45.00
CA PRO A 110 50.10 -29.40 -45.23
C PRO A 110 50.20 -30.46 -44.12
N TRP A 111 49.08 -31.17 -43.90
CA TRP A 111 48.88 -32.34 -43.00
C TRP A 111 48.77 -32.00 -41.50
N ASN A 112 47.75 -32.44 -40.73
CA ASN A 112 47.22 -33.80 -40.67
C ASN A 112 45.76 -33.83 -40.12
N LYS A 113 44.91 -34.61 -40.79
CA LYS A 113 43.62 -35.13 -40.28
C LYS A 113 43.88 -36.03 -39.06
N ARG A 114 43.16 -35.84 -37.95
CA ARG A 114 42.59 -36.96 -37.18
C ARG A 114 41.23 -36.59 -36.59
N LYS A 115 40.25 -37.46 -36.90
CA LYS A 115 38.92 -37.57 -36.29
C LYS A 115 39.05 -37.98 -34.82
N GLY A 116 38.07 -37.58 -34.02
CA GLY A 116 37.75 -38.23 -32.75
C GLY A 116 36.57 -37.56 -32.06
N LYS A 117 35.34 -37.94 -32.44
CA LYS A 117 34.14 -37.72 -31.63
C LYS A 117 34.28 -38.47 -30.31
N SER A 118 33.97 -37.81 -29.19
CA SER A 118 33.52 -38.47 -27.97
C SER A 118 32.29 -37.75 -27.46
N ASP A 119 31.12 -38.24 -27.87
CA ASP A 119 29.86 -38.01 -27.17
C ASP A 119 29.96 -38.72 -25.81
N PHE A 120 29.87 -37.96 -24.71
CA PHE A 120 29.78 -38.52 -23.37
C PHE A 120 28.80 -37.74 -22.49
N ALA A 121 27.64 -38.38 -22.28
CA ALA A 121 26.79 -38.30 -21.09
C ALA A 121 26.05 -36.97 -20.81
N LYS A 122 24.84 -36.96 -20.25
CA LYS A 122 23.83 -37.97 -19.93
C LYS A 122 22.55 -37.20 -19.63
N GLN A 123 21.46 -37.72 -20.15
CA GLN A 123 20.11 -37.56 -19.65
C GLN A 123 20.03 -37.88 -18.16
N LEU A 124 19.41 -36.99 -17.37
CA LEU A 124 18.69 -37.30 -16.14
C LEU A 124 17.44 -36.40 -16.07
N LYS A 125 16.28 -37.06 -16.21
CA LYS A 125 15.00 -36.62 -15.64
C LYS A 125 14.99 -36.98 -14.14
N ASP A 126 14.06 -36.35 -13.42
CA ASP A 126 13.19 -36.85 -12.33
C ASP A 126 12.79 -35.58 -11.52
N GLU A 127 11.56 -35.05 -11.61
CA GLU A 127 10.32 -35.45 -10.90
C GLU A 127 10.51 -35.72 -9.40
N ASP A 128 9.92 -34.86 -8.56
CA ASP A 128 9.42 -35.02 -7.17
C ASP A 128 9.23 -33.59 -6.62
N GLY A 129 8.21 -33.16 -5.88
CA GLY A 129 7.09 -33.81 -5.23
C GLY A 129 6.50 -32.79 -4.23
N PHE A 130 5.18 -32.64 -4.26
CA PHE A 130 4.22 -32.37 -3.18
C PHE A 130 4.64 -31.72 -1.83
N GLY A 131 3.87 -30.70 -1.41
CA GLY A 131 3.66 -30.26 -0.02
C GLY A 131 3.23 -28.78 0.02
N GLY A 132 2.01 -28.36 0.37
CA GLY A 132 1.04 -28.94 1.31
C GLY A 132 1.41 -28.53 2.74
N GLY A 133 0.90 -27.39 3.22
CA GLY A 133 1.15 -26.96 4.61
C GLY A 133 0.60 -25.59 4.95
N ASP A 134 -0.59 -25.59 5.53
CA ASP A 134 -1.32 -24.47 6.13
C ASP A 134 -0.86 -24.23 7.59
N GLY A 135 -0.90 -22.97 8.05
CA GLY A 135 -0.88 -22.57 9.47
C GLY A 135 0.46 -22.04 10.07
N PRO A 136 0.42 -21.25 11.18
CA PRO A 136 -0.71 -21.03 12.08
C PRO A 136 -1.20 -19.57 12.18
N ARG A 137 -2.52 -19.40 12.30
CA ARG A 137 -3.12 -18.18 12.86
C ARG A 137 -2.86 -18.16 14.36
N ILE A 138 -2.36 -17.03 14.85
CA ILE A 138 -2.29 -16.75 16.29
C ILE A 138 -3.73 -16.48 16.76
N ILE A 139 -4.24 -17.39 17.58
CA ILE A 139 -5.44 -17.17 18.38
C ILE A 139 -4.96 -16.43 19.63
N VAL A 140 -5.35 -15.16 19.77
CA VAL A 140 -5.29 -14.47 21.07
C VAL A 140 -6.68 -14.52 21.66
N ASP A 141 -7.00 -15.62 22.34
CA ASP A 141 -7.97 -15.55 23.42
C ASP A 141 -7.19 -15.16 24.67
N GLN A 142 -7.39 -13.92 25.11
CA GLN A 142 -7.23 -13.63 26.51
C GLN A 142 -8.17 -12.49 26.90
N ASN A 143 -9.38 -12.90 27.29
CA ASN A 143 -10.20 -12.21 28.28
C ASN A 143 -9.31 -11.65 29.41
N GLY A 144 -9.05 -10.34 29.34
CA GLY A 144 -8.60 -9.53 30.46
C GLY A 144 -9.74 -8.58 30.83
N MET A 145 -10.49 -8.92 31.87
CA MET A 145 -11.49 -8.05 32.49
C MET A 145 -10.85 -6.70 32.84
N GLY A 146 -11.14 -5.67 32.04
CA GLY A 146 -10.94 -4.28 32.41
C GLY A 146 -12.10 -3.82 33.31
N PRO A 147 -11.86 -2.91 34.26
CA PRO A 147 -12.87 -2.48 35.21
C PRO A 147 -14.09 -1.93 34.47
N THR A 148 -15.27 -2.48 34.76
CA THR A 148 -16.57 -2.00 34.30
C THR A 148 -16.98 -0.72 35.04
N GLY A 149 -16.08 0.26 35.06
CA GLY A 149 -16.27 1.63 35.51
C GLY A 149 -15.47 2.50 34.56
N GLY A 150 -16.01 3.69 34.22
CA GLY A 150 -15.38 4.62 33.28
C GLY A 150 -13.87 4.78 33.49
N TYR A 151 -13.17 5.17 32.43
CA TYR A 151 -11.72 5.38 32.43
C TYR A 151 -11.27 6.35 33.54
N ILE A 152 -12.16 7.21 34.04
CA ILE A 152 -11.94 8.12 35.17
C ILE A 152 -12.76 7.70 36.41
N THR A 153 -12.07 7.61 37.55
CA THR A 153 -12.73 7.44 38.86
C THR A 153 -13.41 8.75 39.25
N ARG A 154 -14.72 8.72 39.48
CA ARG A 154 -15.51 9.90 39.87
C ARG A 154 -15.23 10.28 41.32
N ILE A 155 -14.79 11.51 41.57
CA ILE A 155 -14.52 12.05 42.92
C ILE A 155 -15.50 13.19 43.22
N THR A 156 -15.60 14.17 42.31
CA THR A 156 -16.50 15.32 42.45
C THR A 156 -17.82 15.19 41.70
N ASN A 157 -17.94 14.23 40.77
CA ASN A 157 -19.12 14.03 39.90
C ASN A 157 -19.54 15.33 39.17
N ASP A 158 -18.55 16.12 38.76
CA ASP A 158 -18.73 17.37 38.04
C ASP A 158 -18.51 17.18 36.54
N ALA A 159 -19.01 18.13 35.74
CA ALA A 159 -18.96 18.07 34.27
C ALA A 159 -17.52 17.93 33.72
N ARG A 160 -16.50 18.38 34.47
CA ARG A 160 -15.09 18.22 34.11
C ARG A 160 -14.65 16.75 34.17
N GLU A 161 -15.10 15.98 35.15
CA GLU A 161 -14.83 14.54 35.23
C GLU A 161 -15.53 13.78 34.09
N ASP A 162 -16.76 14.17 33.72
CA ASP A 162 -17.47 13.60 32.59
C ASP A 162 -16.74 13.87 31.25
N GLU A 163 -16.23 15.09 31.05
CA GLU A 163 -15.42 15.44 29.87
C GLU A 163 -14.10 14.64 29.82
N MET A 164 -13.42 14.45 30.96
CA MET A 164 -12.21 13.63 31.00
C MET A 164 -12.49 12.15 30.69
N ASP A 165 -13.63 11.61 31.15
CA ASP A 165 -14.01 10.23 30.86
C ASP A 165 -14.33 10.04 29.37
N GLN A 166 -15.03 11.01 28.76
CA GLN A 166 -15.32 11.01 27.33
C GLN A 166 -14.04 11.13 26.48
N ASN A 167 -13.14 12.05 26.82
CA ASN A 167 -11.86 12.21 26.14
C ASN A 167 -11.01 10.93 26.23
N MET A 168 -11.01 10.24 27.38
CA MET A 168 -10.28 8.97 27.53
C MET A 168 -10.92 7.81 26.76
N GLN A 169 -12.26 7.80 26.63
CA GLN A 169 -12.95 6.84 25.79
C GLN A 169 -12.63 7.03 24.30
N GLU A 170 -12.47 8.27 23.85
CA GLU A 170 -11.99 8.59 22.51
C GLU A 170 -10.53 8.17 22.30
N VAL A 171 -9.66 8.40 23.29
CA VAL A 171 -8.27 7.92 23.28
C VAL A 171 -8.20 6.40 23.18
N ALA A 172 -9.06 5.66 23.89
CA ALA A 172 -9.14 4.21 23.76
C ALA A 172 -9.50 3.76 22.33
N GLY A 173 -10.40 4.49 21.66
CA GLY A 173 -10.70 4.27 20.23
C GLY A 173 -9.50 4.54 19.32
N MET A 174 -8.75 5.62 19.59
CA MET A 174 -7.51 5.93 18.85
C MET A 174 -6.44 4.85 19.03
N ILE A 175 -6.30 4.30 20.25
CA ILE A 175 -5.37 3.19 20.53
C ILE A 175 -5.77 1.95 19.72
N GLY A 176 -7.07 1.68 19.55
CA GLY A 176 -7.56 0.60 18.68
C GLY A 176 -7.11 0.78 17.23
N ASN A 177 -7.23 1.99 16.69
CA ASN A 177 -6.80 2.29 15.33
C ASN A 177 -5.27 2.22 15.17
N LEU A 178 -4.52 2.76 16.15
CA LEU A 178 -3.07 2.65 16.24
C LEU A 178 -2.60 1.19 16.25
N ARG A 179 -3.31 0.32 16.98
CA ARG A 179 -3.01 -1.11 17.00
C ARG A 179 -3.16 -1.73 15.62
N ASN A 180 -4.23 -1.41 14.89
CA ASN A 180 -4.43 -1.93 13.55
C ASN A 180 -3.33 -1.45 12.61
N MET A 181 -2.99 -0.16 12.63
CA MET A 181 -1.85 0.37 11.86
C MET A 181 -0.52 -0.30 12.22
N ALA A 182 -0.27 -0.56 13.51
CA ALA A 182 0.94 -1.27 13.94
C ALA A 182 0.98 -2.71 13.42
N ILE A 183 -0.17 -3.38 13.34
CA ILE A 183 -0.28 -4.72 12.76
C ILE A 183 -0.04 -4.67 11.25
N ASP A 184 -0.68 -3.75 10.53
CA ASP A 184 -0.55 -3.61 9.08
C ASP A 184 0.89 -3.26 8.70
N MET A 185 1.47 -2.26 9.38
CA MET A 185 2.87 -1.88 9.24
C MET A 185 3.81 -3.04 9.59
N GLY A 186 3.51 -3.82 10.63
CA GLY A 186 4.32 -4.99 11.00
C GLY A 186 4.31 -6.11 9.95
N SER A 187 3.14 -6.40 9.38
CA SER A 187 3.00 -7.35 8.28
C SER A 187 3.73 -6.86 7.04
N GLU A 188 3.57 -5.58 6.72
CA GLU A 188 4.22 -4.93 5.60
C GLU A 188 5.74 -5.01 5.73
N ILE A 189 6.31 -4.60 6.86
CA ILE A 189 7.76 -4.67 7.13
C ILE A 189 8.27 -6.10 6.95
N THR A 190 7.52 -7.11 7.38
CA THR A 190 7.92 -8.52 7.22
C THR A 190 7.99 -8.91 5.74
N GLN A 191 7.03 -8.46 4.94
CA GLN A 191 7.03 -8.68 3.49
C GLN A 191 8.20 -7.95 2.82
N GLN A 192 8.42 -6.69 3.19
CA GLN A 192 9.51 -5.87 2.68
C GLN A 192 10.88 -6.48 3.04
N ASN A 193 11.07 -6.96 4.26
CA ASN A 193 12.30 -7.66 4.66
C ASN A 193 12.59 -8.88 3.80
N THR A 194 11.57 -9.69 3.50
CA THR A 194 11.73 -10.86 2.62
C THR A 194 12.11 -10.44 1.20
N GLN A 195 11.54 -9.34 0.70
CA GLN A 195 11.88 -8.79 -0.62
C GLN A 195 13.31 -8.25 -0.64
N VAL A 196 13.73 -7.53 0.40
CA VAL A 196 15.11 -7.05 0.56
C VAL A 196 16.11 -8.20 0.54
N GLU A 197 15.82 -9.33 1.17
CA GLU A 197 16.70 -10.50 1.10
C GLU A 197 16.85 -11.04 -0.33
N ARG A 198 15.76 -11.10 -1.10
CA ARG A 198 15.84 -11.49 -2.53
C ARG A 198 16.66 -10.50 -3.34
N ILE A 199 16.44 -9.20 -3.15
CA ILE A 199 17.22 -8.12 -3.78
C ILE A 199 18.70 -8.29 -3.43
N HIS A 200 19.01 -8.53 -2.16
CA HIS A 200 20.38 -8.68 -1.68
C HIS A 200 21.08 -9.88 -2.33
N LEU A 201 20.40 -11.02 -2.44
CA LEU A 201 20.93 -12.21 -3.13
C LEU A 201 21.16 -11.93 -4.62
N LYS A 202 20.20 -11.31 -5.31
CA LYS A 202 20.34 -10.89 -6.72
C LYS A 202 21.51 -9.91 -6.89
N ALA A 203 21.64 -8.92 -6.00
CA ALA A 203 22.72 -7.94 -6.04
C ALA A 203 24.09 -8.58 -5.88
N LYS A 204 24.24 -9.53 -4.94
CA LYS A 204 25.49 -10.28 -4.75
C LYS A 204 25.84 -11.11 -5.98
N ALA A 205 24.88 -11.84 -6.53
CA ALA A 205 25.09 -12.62 -7.75
C ALA A 205 25.52 -11.72 -8.92
N ASN A 206 24.87 -10.56 -9.09
CA ASN A 206 25.20 -9.59 -10.12
C ASN A 206 26.63 -9.04 -9.93
N ALA A 207 27.03 -8.71 -8.70
CA ALA A 207 28.38 -8.23 -8.40
C ALA A 207 29.46 -9.26 -8.80
N ASP A 208 29.24 -10.54 -8.48
CA ASP A 208 30.16 -11.63 -8.85
C ASP A 208 30.21 -11.83 -10.37
N ARG A 209 29.06 -11.74 -11.07
CA ARG A 209 28.99 -11.83 -12.54
C ARG A 209 29.73 -10.69 -13.21
N ILE A 210 29.52 -9.45 -12.77
CA ILE A 210 30.21 -8.25 -13.28
C ILE A 210 31.71 -8.39 -13.11
N LYS A 211 32.18 -8.83 -11.93
CA LYS A 211 33.60 -9.05 -11.69
C LYS A 211 34.20 -10.06 -12.67
N LYS A 212 33.53 -11.20 -12.90
CA LYS A 212 33.98 -12.22 -13.86
C LYS A 212 34.03 -11.70 -15.29
N ALA A 213 32.99 -11.00 -15.74
CA ALA A 213 32.98 -10.43 -17.09
C ALA A 213 34.08 -9.38 -17.27
N ASN A 214 34.33 -8.54 -16.25
CA ASN A 214 35.42 -7.57 -16.28
C ASN A 214 36.81 -8.25 -16.33
N GLU A 215 37.01 -9.33 -15.58
CA GLU A 215 38.23 -10.14 -15.66
C GLU A 215 38.43 -10.77 -17.05
N GLN A 216 37.35 -11.27 -17.68
CA GLN A 216 37.40 -11.81 -19.04
C GLN A 216 37.70 -10.72 -20.07
N ALA A 217 37.01 -9.59 -20.02
CA ALA A 217 37.26 -8.45 -20.89
C ALA A 217 38.71 -7.94 -20.76
N SER A 218 39.24 -7.85 -19.53
CA SER A 218 40.63 -7.46 -19.30
C SER A 218 41.65 -8.44 -19.89
N LYS A 219 41.31 -9.72 -20.07
CA LYS A 219 42.19 -10.68 -20.74
C LYS A 219 42.22 -10.47 -22.25
N LEU A 220 41.09 -10.09 -22.87
CA LEU A 220 41.04 -9.79 -24.30
C LEU A 220 41.76 -8.49 -24.68
N LEU A 221 41.90 -7.56 -23.73
CA LEU A 221 42.62 -6.30 -23.94
C LEU A 221 44.15 -6.41 -23.81
N LYS A 222 44.69 -7.58 -23.44
CA LYS A 222 46.13 -7.84 -23.31
C LYS A 222 46.63 -8.70 -24.46
#